data_AF-A0AAE3EMK0-F1
#
_entry.id   AF-A0AAE3EMK0-F1
#
_cell.length_a   1.000
_cell.length_b   1.000
_cell.length_c   1.000
_cell.angle_alpha   90.00
_cell.angle_beta   90.00
_cell.angle_gamma   90.00
#
_symmetry.space_group_name_H-M   'P 1'
#
loop_
_entity.id
_entity.type
_entity.pdbx_description
1 polymer ?
#
loop_
_entity_poly.entity_id
_entity_poly.type
_entity_poly.pdbx_seq_one_letter_code
_entity_poly.pdbx_strand_id
1 'polypeptide(L)'
;MLALFIKLVLAHFIGDFLLQPQKWVIHKETHKHKSKFLYWHILVHFGALILVLQANFNYWLGILIIIVSHYIVDVIKLHLKSILNNRLLFGLDQVAHLIIIALVVSIYQPYQFSTNTLYNPSFLLLITSLLGVTVVSSIIMRTIISKWYLKEDSNDESLENAGAYIGMLERLFVFAFIITQHWEGIGFLLAAKSVFRFGDLSKAKDRKLTEYILIGSLLSFGLAILFGLGYEYVLGLIEK
;
A
#
# COMPACT_ATOMS: atom_id res chain seq x y z
N MET A 1 -17.64 -16.40 -1.07
CA MET A 1 -17.24 -15.05 -1.53
C MET A 1 -15.74 -14.97 -1.77
N LEU A 2 -14.94 -15.26 -0.74
CA LEU A 2 -13.49 -15.09 -0.75
C LEU A 2 -12.77 -15.87 -1.86
N ALA A 3 -13.10 -17.15 -2.07
CA ALA A 3 -12.43 -17.96 -3.09
C ALA A 3 -12.62 -17.40 -4.51
N LEU A 4 -13.82 -16.93 -4.85
CA LEU A 4 -14.09 -16.31 -6.15
C LEU A 4 -13.34 -14.97 -6.28
N PHE A 5 -13.33 -14.15 -5.22
CA PHE A 5 -12.59 -12.90 -5.20
C PHE A 5 -11.08 -13.11 -5.45
N ILE A 6 -10.45 -14.04 -4.71
CA ILE A 6 -9.03 -14.37 -4.88
C ILE A 6 -8.74 -14.84 -6.31
N LYS A 7 -9.60 -15.70 -6.88
CA LYS A 7 -9.49 -16.17 -8.26
C LYS A 7 -9.47 -15.01 -9.27
N LEU A 8 -10.38 -14.05 -9.12
CA LEU A 8 -10.47 -12.91 -10.04
C LEU A 8 -9.32 -11.91 -9.85
N VAL A 9 -8.89 -11.66 -8.61
CA VAL A 9 -7.69 -10.86 -8.32
C VAL A 9 -6.43 -11.52 -8.89
N LEU A 10 -6.32 -12.84 -8.80
CA LEU A 10 -5.20 -13.58 -9.41
C LEU A 10 -5.18 -13.42 -10.93
N ALA A 11 -6.35 -13.53 -11.60
CA ALA A 11 -6.44 -13.30 -13.04
C ALA A 11 -6.02 -11.87 -13.42
N HIS A 12 -6.44 -10.88 -12.63
CA HIS A 12 -6.00 -9.48 -12.78
C HIS A 12 -4.48 -9.34 -12.63
N PHE A 13 -3.88 -9.93 -11.60
CA PHE A 13 -2.43 -9.88 -11.38
C PHE A 13 -1.64 -10.54 -12.53
N ILE A 14 -2.13 -11.68 -13.01
CA ILE A 14 -1.54 -12.36 -14.16
C ILE A 14 -1.58 -11.45 -15.39
N GLY A 15 -2.72 -10.82 -15.67
CA GLY A 15 -2.86 -9.96 -16.84
C GLY A 15 -2.04 -8.68 -16.78
N ASP A 16 -2.24 -7.86 -15.74
CA ASP A 16 -1.67 -6.51 -15.67
C ASP A 16 -0.22 -6.44 -15.21
N PHE A 17 0.24 -7.39 -14.39
CA PHE A 17 1.58 -7.32 -13.78
C PHE A 17 2.54 -8.38 -14.31
N LEU A 18 2.07 -9.61 -14.54
CA LEU A 18 2.93 -10.71 -14.99
C LEU A 18 3.08 -10.75 -16.51
N LEU A 19 1.97 -10.61 -17.24
CA LEU A 19 1.89 -10.85 -18.69
C LEU A 19 1.63 -9.58 -19.51
N GLN A 20 1.92 -8.40 -18.97
CA GLN A 20 1.89 -7.12 -19.69
C GLN A 20 3.31 -6.57 -19.92
N PRO A 21 3.96 -6.89 -21.07
CA PRO A 21 5.29 -6.38 -21.38
C PRO A 21 5.32 -4.85 -21.52
N GLN A 22 6.41 -4.21 -21.09
CA GLN A 22 6.59 -2.76 -21.21
C GLN A 22 6.46 -2.24 -22.65
N LYS A 23 6.85 -3.05 -23.65
CA LYS A 23 6.67 -2.73 -25.08
C LYS A 23 5.19 -2.50 -25.44
N TRP A 24 4.28 -3.28 -24.86
CA TRP A 24 2.84 -3.13 -25.10
C TRP A 24 2.34 -1.83 -24.48
N VAL A 25 2.78 -1.52 -23.26
CA VAL A 25 2.43 -0.27 -22.56
C VAL A 25 2.84 0.95 -23.39
N ILE A 26 4.10 1.01 -23.84
CA ILE A 26 4.61 2.12 -24.66
C ILE A 26 3.81 2.27 -25.96
N HIS A 27 3.46 1.16 -26.62
CA HIS A 27 2.67 1.20 -27.84
C HIS A 27 1.20 1.62 -27.60
N LYS A 28 0.59 1.18 -26.48
CA LYS A 28 -0.75 1.62 -26.06
C LYS A 28 -0.78 3.12 -25.78
N GLU A 29 0.26 3.66 -25.15
CA GLU A 29 0.34 5.08 -24.83
C GLU A 29 0.48 5.97 -26.07
N THR A 30 1.23 5.51 -27.07
CA THR A 30 1.44 6.24 -28.32
C THR A 30 0.23 6.18 -29.26
N HIS A 31 -0.38 5.00 -29.41
CA HIS A 31 -1.45 4.76 -30.39
C HIS A 31 -2.87 4.73 -29.79
N LYS A 32 -2.99 4.84 -28.45
CA LYS A 32 -4.24 4.81 -27.69
C LYS A 32 -5.13 3.61 -28.10
N HIS A 33 -6.40 3.86 -28.42
CA HIS A 33 -7.37 2.85 -28.84
C HIS A 33 -7.01 2.13 -30.15
N LYS A 34 -6.10 2.68 -30.97
CA LYS A 34 -5.64 2.04 -32.22
C LYS A 34 -4.54 1.00 -31.98
N SER A 35 -4.06 0.85 -30.74
CA SER A 35 -3.00 -0.10 -30.40
C SER A 35 -3.52 -1.54 -30.47
N LYS A 36 -2.90 -2.36 -31.34
CA LYS A 36 -3.18 -3.81 -31.40
C LYS A 36 -2.89 -4.52 -30.07
N PHE A 37 -1.95 -4.01 -29.29
CA PHE A 37 -1.60 -4.58 -27.99
C PHE A 37 -2.66 -4.37 -26.91
N LEU A 38 -3.62 -3.45 -27.10
CA LEU A 38 -4.78 -3.34 -26.21
C LEU A 38 -5.67 -4.58 -26.33
N TYR A 39 -5.88 -5.09 -27.54
CA TYR A 39 -6.67 -6.30 -27.77
C TYR A 39 -5.94 -7.57 -27.32
N TRP A 40 -4.62 -7.66 -27.55
CA TRP A 40 -3.81 -8.74 -27.01
C TRP A 40 -3.83 -8.77 -25.47
N HIS A 41 -3.78 -7.60 -24.84
CA HIS A 41 -3.90 -7.47 -23.38
C HIS A 41 -5.23 -8.02 -22.86
N ILE A 42 -6.35 -7.66 -23.51
CA ILE A 42 -7.66 -8.22 -23.18
C ILE A 42 -7.70 -9.74 -23.36
N LEU A 43 -7.07 -10.26 -24.41
CA LEU A 43 -7.03 -11.71 -24.67
C LEU A 43 -6.26 -12.45 -23.57
N VAL A 44 -5.17 -11.86 -23.06
CA VAL A 44 -4.44 -12.39 -21.89
C VAL A 44 -5.36 -12.44 -20.68
N HIS A 45 -6.11 -11.37 -20.40
CA HIS A 45 -7.09 -11.33 -19.30
C HIS A 45 -8.19 -12.39 -19.46
N PHE A 46 -8.73 -12.54 -20.67
CA PHE A 46 -9.71 -13.59 -20.97
C PHE A 46 -9.14 -15.00 -20.72
N GLY A 47 -7.93 -15.27 -21.21
CA GLY A 47 -7.25 -16.56 -20.98
C GLY A 47 -7.00 -16.84 -19.50
N ALA A 48 -6.54 -15.82 -18.76
CA ALA A 48 -6.33 -15.92 -17.31
C ALA A 48 -7.64 -16.20 -16.56
N LEU A 49 -8.73 -15.52 -16.91
CA LEU A 49 -10.05 -15.75 -16.32
C LEU A 49 -10.56 -17.17 -16.60
N ILE A 50 -10.47 -17.65 -17.84
CA ILE A 50 -10.89 -19.01 -18.21
C ILE A 50 -10.10 -20.05 -17.41
N LEU A 51 -8.78 -19.88 -17.28
CA LEU A 51 -7.92 -20.79 -16.54
C LEU A 51 -8.29 -20.82 -15.05
N VAL A 52 -8.39 -19.67 -14.40
CA VAL A 52 -8.60 -19.58 -12.95
C VAL A 52 -10.04 -19.98 -12.56
N LEU A 53 -11.01 -19.75 -13.44
CA LEU A 53 -12.40 -20.19 -13.27
C LEU A 53 -12.66 -21.62 -13.79
N GLN A 54 -11.61 -22.33 -14.24
CA GLN A 54 -11.68 -23.72 -14.73
C GLN A 54 -12.71 -23.92 -15.86
N ALA A 55 -12.84 -22.93 -16.75
CA ALA A 55 -13.80 -22.92 -17.85
C ALA A 55 -15.26 -23.19 -17.42
N ASN A 56 -15.63 -22.87 -16.17
CA ASN A 56 -16.99 -23.06 -15.70
C ASN A 56 -17.94 -22.03 -16.33
N PHE A 57 -18.86 -22.51 -17.17
CA PHE A 57 -19.81 -21.67 -17.91
C PHE A 57 -20.74 -20.84 -17.03
N ASN A 58 -20.96 -21.19 -15.76
CA ASN A 58 -21.79 -20.39 -14.86
C ASN A 58 -21.27 -18.95 -14.71
N TYR A 59 -19.96 -18.73 -14.89
CA TYR A 59 -19.32 -17.43 -14.74
C TYR A 59 -19.24 -16.61 -16.04
N TRP A 60 -19.93 -17.03 -17.12
CA TRP A 60 -19.85 -16.36 -18.43
C TRP A 60 -20.14 -14.85 -18.36
N LEU A 61 -21.15 -14.45 -17.58
CA LEU A 61 -21.55 -13.05 -17.42
C LEU A 61 -20.46 -12.25 -16.69
N GLY A 62 -19.88 -12.81 -15.62
CA GLY A 62 -18.77 -12.21 -14.89
C GLY A 62 -17.53 -12.01 -15.76
N ILE A 63 -17.18 -13.02 -16.56
CA ILE A 63 -16.05 -12.95 -17.51
C ILE A 63 -16.28 -11.80 -18.51
N LEU A 64 -17.48 -11.72 -19.09
CA LEU A 64 -17.84 -10.66 -20.04
C LEU A 64 -17.74 -9.28 -19.41
N ILE A 65 -18.31 -9.09 -18.21
CA ILE A 65 -18.27 -7.81 -17.49
C ILE A 65 -16.82 -7.39 -17.23
N ILE A 66 -15.99 -8.29 -16.69
CA ILE A 66 -14.59 -7.97 -16.38
C ILE A 66 -13.84 -7.55 -17.64
N ILE A 67 -13.94 -8.32 -18.73
CA ILE A 67 -13.23 -8.00 -19.98
C ILE A 67 -13.63 -6.65 -20.55
N VAL A 68 -14.93 -6.40 -20.66
CA VAL A 68 -15.45 -5.15 -21.23
C VAL A 68 -15.06 -3.97 -20.36
N SER A 69 -15.22 -4.11 -19.04
CA SER A 69 -14.85 -3.07 -18.09
C SER A 69 -13.34 -2.80 -18.06
N HIS A 70 -12.50 -3.83 -18.12
CA HIS A 70 -11.03 -3.73 -18.20
C HIS A 70 -10.62 -2.90 -19.41
N TYR A 71 -11.18 -3.21 -20.58
CA TYR A 71 -10.95 -2.44 -21.79
C TYR A 71 -11.32 -0.96 -21.63
N ILE A 72 -12.50 -0.70 -21.07
CA ILE A 72 -12.99 0.67 -20.85
C ILE A 72 -12.06 1.43 -19.89
N VAL A 73 -11.67 0.82 -18.77
CA VAL A 73 -10.76 1.42 -17.79
C VAL A 73 -9.39 1.72 -18.41
N ASP A 74 -8.80 0.77 -19.15
CA ASP A 74 -7.53 0.94 -19.86
C ASP A 74 -7.62 2.11 -20.87
N VAL A 75 -8.70 2.22 -21.63
CA VAL A 75 -8.90 3.33 -22.57
C VAL A 75 -9.03 4.66 -21.82
N ILE A 76 -9.86 4.73 -20.78
CA ILE A 76 -10.02 5.95 -19.97
C ILE A 76 -8.68 6.38 -19.40
N LYS A 77 -7.88 5.45 -18.87
CA LYS A 77 -6.52 5.70 -18.36
C LYS A 77 -5.63 6.36 -19.42
N LEU A 78 -5.63 5.86 -20.65
CA LEU A 78 -4.84 6.41 -21.76
C LEU A 78 -5.25 7.84 -22.13
N HIS A 79 -6.53 8.19 -21.95
CA HIS A 79 -7.03 9.54 -22.20
C HIS A 79 -6.78 10.50 -21.03
N LEU A 80 -6.81 10.01 -19.78
CA LEU A 80 -6.55 10.82 -18.59
C LEU A 80 -5.06 11.06 -18.32
N LYS A 81 -4.16 10.30 -18.95
CA LYS A 81 -2.70 10.47 -18.79
C LYS A 81 -2.18 11.87 -19.14
N SER A 82 -2.84 12.60 -20.04
CA SER A 82 -2.45 13.98 -20.35
C SER A 82 -2.89 15.01 -19.31
N ILE A 83 -3.76 14.62 -18.36
CA ILE A 83 -4.39 15.52 -17.39
C ILE A 83 -3.87 15.23 -15.97
N LEU A 84 -3.71 13.95 -15.62
CA LEU A 84 -3.37 13.50 -14.27
C LEU A 84 -1.92 13.01 -14.16
N ASN A 85 -1.38 13.07 -12.95
CA ASN A 85 -0.08 12.47 -12.63
C ASN A 85 -0.12 10.94 -12.79
N ASN A 86 0.89 10.36 -13.43
CA ASN A 86 1.06 8.91 -13.62
C ASN A 86 0.88 8.08 -12.34
N ARG A 87 1.38 8.55 -11.18
CA ARG A 87 1.27 7.82 -9.91
C ARG A 87 -0.19 7.72 -9.44
N LEU A 88 -0.91 8.84 -9.53
CA LEU A 88 -2.32 8.93 -9.15
C LEU A 88 -3.18 8.12 -10.13
N LEU A 89 -2.87 8.22 -11.42
CA LEU A 89 -3.53 7.48 -12.48
C LEU A 89 -3.38 5.96 -12.31
N PHE A 90 -2.18 5.49 -11.96
CA PHE A 90 -1.96 4.08 -11.61
C PHE A 90 -2.81 3.65 -10.41
N GLY A 91 -2.89 4.47 -9.36
CA GLY A 91 -3.73 4.17 -8.20
C GLY A 91 -5.22 4.08 -8.56
N LEU A 92 -5.75 5.06 -9.28
CA LEU A 92 -7.17 5.09 -9.70
C LEU A 92 -7.52 3.90 -10.59
N ASP A 93 -6.62 3.53 -11.49
CA ASP A 93 -6.73 2.36 -12.35
C ASP A 93 -6.87 1.06 -11.53
N GLN A 94 -6.00 0.81 -10.55
CA GLN A 94 -6.09 -0.39 -9.72
C GLN A 94 -7.36 -0.41 -8.85
N VAL A 95 -7.77 0.75 -8.31
CA VAL A 95 -9.03 0.86 -7.55
C VAL A 95 -10.24 0.54 -8.44
N ALA A 96 -10.28 1.06 -9.66
CA ALA A 96 -11.38 0.78 -10.59
C ALA A 96 -11.51 -0.72 -10.88
N HIS A 97 -10.40 -1.41 -11.18
CA HIS A 97 -10.41 -2.86 -11.42
C HIS A 97 -10.87 -3.65 -10.18
N LEU A 98 -10.39 -3.30 -8.99
CA LEU A 98 -10.82 -3.97 -7.74
C LEU A 98 -12.31 -3.75 -7.45
N ILE A 99 -12.85 -2.56 -7.72
CA ILE A 99 -14.29 -2.29 -7.60
C ILE A 99 -15.09 -3.18 -8.55
N ILE A 100 -14.66 -3.29 -9.82
CA ILE A 100 -15.36 -4.12 -10.80
C ILE A 100 -15.31 -5.60 -10.39
N ILE A 101 -14.15 -6.09 -9.92
CA ILE A 101 -14.03 -7.45 -9.39
C ILE A 101 -14.99 -7.65 -8.21
N ALA A 102 -15.06 -6.71 -7.27
CA ALA A 102 -15.96 -6.80 -6.13
C ALA A 102 -17.45 -6.83 -6.55
N LEU A 103 -17.84 -6.01 -7.55
CA LEU A 103 -19.18 -6.02 -8.13
C LEU A 103 -19.50 -7.35 -8.82
N VAL A 104 -18.55 -7.93 -9.54
CA VAL A 104 -18.75 -9.24 -10.20
C VAL A 104 -18.89 -10.34 -9.15
N VAL A 105 -18.10 -10.32 -8.09
CA VAL A 105 -18.24 -11.27 -6.98
C VAL A 105 -19.60 -11.16 -6.32
N SER A 106 -20.12 -9.94 -6.10
CA SER A 106 -21.42 -9.74 -5.45
C SER A 106 -22.61 -10.21 -6.30
N ILE A 107 -22.50 -10.22 -7.63
CA ILE A 107 -23.50 -10.82 -8.53
C ILE A 107 -23.65 -12.33 -8.27
N TYR A 108 -22.54 -13.04 -8.10
CA TYR A 108 -22.54 -14.50 -7.93
C TYR A 108 -22.68 -14.96 -6.49
N GLN A 109 -22.17 -14.16 -5.55
CA GLN A 109 -22.15 -14.46 -4.13
C GLN A 109 -22.54 -13.19 -3.38
N PRO A 110 -23.86 -12.86 -3.36
CA PRO A 110 -24.35 -11.63 -2.76
C PRO A 110 -23.87 -11.50 -1.32
N TYR A 111 -23.24 -10.38 -1.03
CA TYR A 111 -22.85 -10.01 0.32
C TYR A 111 -23.64 -8.77 0.72
N GLN A 112 -24.35 -8.86 1.83
CA GLN A 112 -25.02 -7.70 2.39
C GLN A 112 -23.98 -6.84 3.11
N PHE A 113 -23.59 -5.73 2.49
CA PHE A 113 -22.72 -4.76 3.14
C PHE A 113 -23.51 -4.07 4.26
N SER A 114 -23.28 -4.50 5.50
CA SER A 114 -23.82 -3.82 6.66
C SER A 114 -22.91 -2.64 7.01
N THR A 115 -23.45 -1.43 7.06
CA THR A 115 -22.71 -0.25 7.53
C THR A 115 -22.20 -0.42 8.97
N ASN A 116 -22.79 -1.33 9.75
CA ASN A 116 -22.33 -1.66 11.10
C ASN A 116 -20.89 -2.18 11.14
N THR A 117 -20.35 -2.72 10.04
CA THR A 117 -18.94 -3.13 9.99
C THR A 117 -17.98 -1.95 10.02
N LEU A 118 -18.35 -0.81 9.44
CA LEU A 118 -17.56 0.43 9.45
C LEU A 118 -17.56 1.11 10.82
N TYR A 119 -18.62 0.92 11.60
CA TYR A 119 -18.76 1.46 12.96
C TYR A 119 -18.44 0.43 14.05
N ASN A 120 -17.88 -0.72 13.67
CA ASN A 120 -17.42 -1.71 14.63
C ASN A 120 -16.30 -1.09 15.50
N PRO A 121 -16.40 -1.15 16.85
CA PRO A 121 -15.41 -0.55 17.73
C PRO A 121 -13.97 -1.01 17.47
N SER A 122 -13.75 -2.29 17.14
CA SER A 122 -12.41 -2.83 16.81
C SER A 122 -11.88 -2.25 15.51
N PHE A 123 -12.74 -2.03 14.51
CA PHE A 123 -12.35 -1.38 13.25
C PHE A 123 -12.01 0.09 13.46
N LEU A 124 -12.84 0.83 14.21
CA LEU A 124 -12.58 2.22 14.55
C LEU A 124 -11.29 2.36 15.35
N LEU A 125 -11.06 1.49 16.34
CA LEU A 125 -9.83 1.42 17.11
C LEU A 125 -8.61 1.20 16.20
N LEU A 126 -8.69 0.29 15.23
CA LEU A 126 -7.61 0.05 14.26
C LEU A 126 -7.29 1.33 13.46
N ILE A 127 -8.30 2.01 12.92
CA ILE A 127 -8.11 3.26 12.17
C ILE A 127 -7.52 4.35 13.06
N THR A 128 -8.02 4.52 14.28
CA THR A 128 -7.49 5.48 15.25
C THR A 128 -6.02 5.19 15.59
N SER A 129 -5.66 3.93 15.83
CA SER A 129 -4.27 3.55 16.09
C SER A 129 -3.37 3.76 14.88
N LEU A 130 -3.82 3.43 13.66
CA LEU A 130 -3.05 3.69 12.44
C LEU A 130 -2.78 5.19 12.24
N LEU A 131 -3.77 6.05 12.47
CA LEU A 131 -3.60 7.51 12.45
C LEU A 131 -2.68 8.00 13.58
N GLY A 132 -2.77 7.38 14.75
CA GLY A 132 -1.90 7.63 15.91
C GLY A 132 -0.43 7.36 15.60
N VAL A 133 -0.14 6.17 15.06
CA VAL A 133 1.19 5.70 14.68
C VAL A 133 1.77 6.52 13.52
N THR A 134 0.95 6.93 12.56
CA THR A 134 1.43 7.66 11.37
C THR A 134 1.46 9.17 11.60
N VAL A 135 0.31 9.82 11.57
CA VAL A 135 0.14 11.27 11.56
C VAL A 135 0.44 11.88 12.92
N VAL A 136 -0.22 11.40 13.98
CA VAL A 136 -0.08 11.99 15.33
C VAL A 136 1.35 11.86 15.82
N SER A 137 1.94 10.67 15.70
CA SER A 137 3.35 10.46 16.07
C SER A 137 4.29 11.31 15.22
N SER A 138 4.06 11.51 13.92
CA SER A 138 4.91 12.41 13.11
C SER A 138 4.87 13.86 13.61
N ILE A 139 3.70 14.32 14.06
CA ILE A 139 3.54 15.66 14.65
C ILE A 139 4.28 15.74 15.99
N ILE A 140 4.09 14.75 16.88
CA ILE A 140 4.79 14.67 18.17
C ILE A 140 6.31 14.67 17.96
N MET A 141 6.81 13.83 17.05
CA MET A 141 8.23 13.75 16.72
C MET A 141 8.77 15.08 16.24
N ARG A 142 8.06 15.76 15.33
CA ARG A 142 8.46 17.08 14.82
C ARG A 142 8.56 18.11 15.95
N THR A 143 7.58 18.13 16.85
CA THR A 143 7.56 19.06 17.99
C THR A 143 8.69 18.77 18.97
N ILE A 144 8.88 17.51 19.38
CA ILE A 144 9.94 17.14 20.33
C ILE A 144 11.33 17.39 19.74
N ILE A 145 11.56 16.94 18.50
CA ILE A 145 12.87 17.02 17.85
C ILE A 145 13.25 18.46 17.51
N SER A 146 12.29 19.37 17.29
CA SER A 146 12.55 20.78 16.96
C SER A 146 13.48 21.50 17.95
N LYS A 147 13.59 20.99 19.19
CA LYS A 147 14.54 21.47 20.21
C LYS A 147 16.01 21.31 19.80
N TRP A 148 16.33 20.30 19.00
CA TRP A 148 17.68 19.97 18.54
C TRP A 148 17.89 20.37 17.08
N TYR A 149 17.68 21.65 16.76
CA TYR A 149 17.89 22.18 15.40
C TYR A 149 19.30 21.87 14.90
N LEU A 150 19.41 20.99 13.91
CA LEU A 150 20.63 20.79 13.14
C LEU A 150 20.52 21.70 11.92
N LYS A 151 21.49 22.60 11.77
CA LYS A 151 21.60 23.44 10.58
C LYS A 151 22.03 22.52 9.44
N GLU A 152 21.12 22.23 8.50
CA GLU A 152 21.47 21.48 7.30
C GLU A 152 22.48 22.31 6.49
N ASP A 153 23.65 21.73 6.20
CA ASP A 153 24.54 22.29 5.20
C ASP A 153 23.83 22.15 3.85
N SER A 154 23.65 23.27 3.16
CA SER A 154 22.86 23.40 1.93
C SER A 154 23.35 22.57 0.73
N ASN A 155 24.37 21.74 0.91
CA ASN A 155 25.05 20.96 -0.13
C ASN A 155 24.72 19.46 -0.09
N ASP A 156 23.99 18.97 0.93
CA ASP A 156 23.56 17.57 0.95
C ASP A 156 22.22 17.43 0.21
N GLU A 157 22.28 16.89 -1.02
CA GLU A 157 21.12 16.51 -1.82
C GLU A 157 20.32 15.39 -1.14
N SER A 158 19.42 15.75 -0.22
CA SER A 158 18.48 14.80 0.38
C SER A 158 17.14 14.78 -0.37
N LEU A 159 16.54 13.60 -0.49
CA LEU A 159 15.21 13.45 -1.08
C LEU A 159 14.17 14.15 -0.22
N GLU A 160 13.37 15.01 -0.84
CA GLU A 160 12.33 15.78 -0.16
C GLU A 160 11.38 14.86 0.64
N ASN A 161 11.19 15.16 1.92
CA ASN A 161 10.33 14.43 2.86
C ASN A 161 10.69 12.95 3.11
N ALA A 162 11.80 12.43 2.59
CA ALA A 162 12.15 11.02 2.73
C ALA A 162 12.24 10.58 4.20
N GLY A 163 12.83 11.40 5.07
CA GLY A 163 12.92 11.12 6.50
C GLY A 163 11.55 10.96 7.18
N ALA A 164 10.54 11.74 6.77
CA ALA A 164 9.19 11.63 7.30
C ALA A 164 8.52 10.31 6.88
N TYR A 165 8.67 9.92 5.61
CA TYR A 165 8.15 8.64 5.10
C TYR A 165 8.85 7.44 5.73
N ILE A 166 10.19 7.48 5.86
CA ILE A 166 10.97 6.44 6.55
C ILE A 166 10.45 6.26 7.99
N GLY A 167 10.32 7.36 8.73
CA GLY A 167 9.81 7.30 10.10
C GLY A 167 8.39 6.74 10.20
N MET A 168 7.49 7.08 9.27
CA MET A 168 6.14 6.50 9.24
C MET A 168 6.17 5.00 8.95
N LEU A 169 6.97 4.55 7.98
CA LEU A 169 7.09 3.14 7.62
C LEU A 169 7.67 2.31 8.78
N GLU A 170 8.72 2.78 9.44
CA GLU A 170 9.30 2.12 10.60
C GLU A 170 8.27 1.92 11.71
N ARG A 171 7.52 2.98 12.05
CA ARG A 171 6.48 2.90 13.08
C ARG A 171 5.33 1.97 12.68
N LEU A 172 4.95 1.93 11.41
CA LEU A 172 3.96 0.97 10.89
C LEU A 172 4.46 -0.48 11.00
N PHE A 173 5.73 -0.75 10.71
CA PHE A 173 6.32 -2.08 10.92
C PHE A 173 6.32 -2.46 12.40
N VAL A 174 6.76 -1.56 13.29
CA VAL A 174 6.73 -1.81 14.74
C VAL A 174 5.31 -2.10 15.22
N PHE A 175 4.33 -1.28 14.81
CA PHE A 175 2.92 -1.51 15.14
C PHE A 175 2.44 -2.88 14.63
N ALA A 176 2.73 -3.20 13.36
CA ALA A 176 2.36 -4.49 12.76
C ALA A 176 2.98 -5.68 13.52
N PHE A 177 4.25 -5.59 13.89
CA PHE A 177 4.94 -6.63 14.66
C PHE A 177 4.32 -6.83 16.05
N ILE A 178 3.87 -5.77 16.72
CA ILE A 178 3.21 -5.90 18.02
C ILE A 178 1.85 -6.60 17.87
N ILE A 179 0.98 -6.10 16.99
CA ILE A 179 -0.38 -6.66 16.83
C ILE A 179 -0.39 -8.08 16.27
N THR A 180 0.72 -8.51 15.65
CA THR A 180 0.91 -9.89 15.18
C THR A 180 1.73 -10.75 16.16
N GLN A 181 2.10 -10.20 17.32
CA GLN A 181 2.86 -10.87 18.38
C GLN A 181 4.29 -11.29 17.97
N HIS A 182 4.88 -10.61 16.99
CA HIS A 182 6.23 -10.83 16.47
C HIS A 182 7.23 -9.80 16.99
N TRP A 183 7.46 -9.77 18.30
CA TRP A 183 8.36 -8.82 18.97
C TRP A 183 9.79 -8.84 18.44
N GLU A 184 10.26 -10.00 18.00
CA GLU A 184 11.54 -10.20 17.33
C GLU A 184 11.73 -9.30 16.10
N GLY A 185 10.64 -9.00 15.37
CA GLY A 185 10.66 -8.12 14.20
C GLY A 185 11.12 -6.70 14.53
N ILE A 186 10.78 -6.19 15.72
CA ILE A 186 11.21 -4.87 16.19
C ILE A 186 12.75 -4.86 16.37
N GLY A 187 13.30 -5.94 16.94
CA GLY A 187 14.74 -6.11 17.12
C GLY A 187 15.48 -6.15 15.79
N PHE A 188 14.96 -6.88 14.80
CA PHE A 188 15.53 -6.91 13.44
C PHE A 188 15.49 -5.54 12.75
N LEU A 189 14.37 -4.81 12.88
CA LEU A 189 14.24 -3.48 12.30
C LEU A 189 15.25 -2.49 12.91
N LEU A 190 15.42 -2.52 14.24
CA LEU A 190 16.43 -1.72 14.93
C LEU A 190 17.85 -2.09 14.48
N ALA A 191 18.18 -3.38 14.42
CA ALA A 191 19.48 -3.85 13.98
C ALA A 191 19.78 -3.43 12.53
N ALA A 192 18.83 -3.61 11.61
CA ALA A 192 18.97 -3.17 10.22
C ALA A 192 19.24 -1.66 10.13
N LYS A 193 18.50 -0.85 10.89
CA LYS A 193 18.71 0.60 10.95
C LYS A 193 20.10 0.97 11.46
N SER A 194 20.60 0.28 12.49
CA SER A 194 21.95 0.47 13.02
C SER A 194 23.03 0.12 11.99
N VAL A 195 22.86 -0.97 11.22
CA VAL A 195 23.81 -1.38 10.18
C VAL A 195 23.90 -0.36 9.06
N PHE A 196 22.77 0.14 8.55
CA PHE A 196 22.78 1.18 7.52
C PHE A 196 23.41 2.49 8.00
N ARG A 197 23.32 2.78 9.30
CA ARG A 197 23.92 3.99 9.88
C ARG A 197 25.42 3.84 10.20
N PHE A 198 25.94 2.62 10.33
CA PHE A 198 27.36 2.39 10.66
C PHE A 198 28.31 2.95 9.59
N GLY A 199 27.92 2.89 8.31
CA GLY A 199 28.70 3.47 7.20
C GLY A 199 28.81 5.01 7.25
N ASP A 200 27.76 5.69 7.72
CA ASP A 200 27.73 7.15 7.87
C ASP A 200 28.55 7.63 9.08
N LEU A 201 28.60 6.81 10.14
CA LEU A 201 29.34 7.10 11.38
C LEU A 201 30.86 6.94 11.23
N SER A 202 31.31 6.16 10.25
CA SER A 202 32.74 5.99 9.92
C SER A 202 33.40 7.28 9.41
N LYS A 203 32.62 8.26 8.96
CA LYS A 203 33.09 9.63 8.67
C LYS A 203 32.90 10.43 9.95
N ALA A 204 33.96 10.66 10.70
CA ALA A 204 34.02 11.18 12.07
C ALA A 204 33.43 12.61 12.31
N LYS A 205 32.44 13.08 11.55
CA LYS A 205 32.08 14.50 11.48
C LYS A 205 30.85 14.96 12.24
N ASP A 206 30.02 14.13 12.88
CA ASP A 206 29.02 14.72 13.79
C ASP A 206 28.47 13.79 14.88
N ARG A 207 29.06 13.90 16.08
CA ARG A 207 28.49 13.34 17.31
C ARG A 207 27.05 13.84 17.54
N LYS A 208 26.77 15.11 17.22
CA LYS A 208 25.43 15.72 17.35
C LYS A 208 24.40 15.06 16.42
N LEU A 209 24.77 14.78 15.17
CA LEU A 209 23.91 14.07 14.21
C LEU A 209 23.61 12.64 14.70
N THR A 210 24.62 11.98 15.25
CA THR A 210 24.49 10.64 15.81
C THR A 210 23.50 10.62 16.99
N GLU A 211 23.68 11.53 17.94
CA GLU A 211 22.79 11.69 19.10
C GLU A 211 21.37 12.07 18.67
N TYR A 212 21.22 13.01 17.73
CA TYR A 212 19.93 13.42 17.16
C TYR A 212 19.15 12.25 16.55
N ILE A 213 19.82 11.42 15.74
CA ILE A 213 19.18 10.28 15.08
C ILE A 213 18.86 9.15 16.07
N LEU A 214 19.75 8.91 17.03
CA LEU A 214 19.53 7.89 18.05
C LEU A 214 18.32 8.27 18.92
N ILE A 215 18.29 9.51 19.43
CA ILE A 215 17.16 10.05 20.21
C ILE A 215 15.87 9.99 19.38
N GLY A 216 15.92 10.46 18.14
CA GLY A 216 14.76 10.47 17.26
C GLY A 216 14.22 9.07 16.99
N SER A 217 15.10 8.10 16.75
CA SER A 217 14.70 6.71 16.51
C SER A 217 14.10 6.06 17.76
N LEU A 218 14.76 6.19 18.91
CA LEU A 218 14.26 5.60 20.17
C LEU A 218 12.89 6.18 20.57
N LEU A 219 12.72 7.50 20.45
CA LEU A 219 11.42 8.14 20.70
C LEU A 219 10.35 7.66 19.71
N SER A 220 10.70 7.55 18.42
CA SER A 220 9.75 7.12 17.39
C SER A 220 9.28 5.68 17.60
N PHE A 221 10.21 4.77 17.94
CA PHE A 221 9.91 3.39 18.28
C PHE A 221 9.09 3.32 19.57
N GLY A 222 9.44 4.10 20.59
CA GLY A 222 8.67 4.22 21.83
C GLY A 222 7.21 4.60 21.58
N LEU A 223 6.95 5.59 20.74
CA LEU A 223 5.59 5.97 20.35
C LEU A 223 4.85 4.84 19.62
N ALA A 224 5.50 4.16 18.68
CA ALA A 224 4.89 3.03 17.98
C ALA A 224 4.55 1.88 18.93
N ILE A 225 5.44 1.58 19.89
CA ILE A 225 5.20 0.57 20.92
C ILE A 225 4.02 0.96 21.81
N LEU A 226 3.94 2.22 22.25
CA LEU A 226 2.83 2.72 23.05
C LEU A 226 1.49 2.59 22.33
N PHE A 227 1.41 2.97 21.06
CA PHE A 227 0.18 2.81 20.26
C PHE A 227 -0.14 1.33 20.00
N GLY A 228 0.86 0.48 19.76
CA GLY A 228 0.67 -0.96 19.58
C GLY A 228 0.12 -1.64 20.82
N LEU A 229 0.77 -1.46 21.97
CA LEU A 229 0.30 -2.00 23.25
C LEU A 229 -1.05 -1.42 23.67
N GLY A 230 -1.27 -0.12 23.43
CA GLY A 230 -2.55 0.53 23.67
C GLY A 230 -3.66 -0.07 22.81
N TYR A 231 -3.39 -0.38 21.54
CA TYR A 231 -4.33 -1.07 20.66
C TYR A 231 -4.71 -2.44 21.22
N GLU A 232 -3.74 -3.29 21.57
CA GLU A 232 -4.02 -4.63 22.09
C GLU A 232 -4.80 -4.60 23.40
N TYR A 233 -4.42 -3.69 24.31
CA TYR A 233 -5.11 -3.52 25.58
C TYR A 233 -6.58 -3.12 25.39
N VAL A 234 -6.85 -2.11 24.56
CA VAL A 234 -8.22 -1.63 24.32
C VAL A 234 -9.02 -2.65 23.51
N LEU A 235 -8.41 -3.35 22.55
CA LEU A 235 -9.05 -4.42 21.81
C LEU A 235 -9.51 -5.55 22.76
N GLY A 236 -8.65 -5.94 23.70
CA GLY A 236 -8.99 -6.93 24.74
C GLY A 236 -10.06 -6.46 25.74
N LEU A 237 -10.40 -5.17 25.79
CA LEU A 237 -11.57 -4.66 26.53
C LEU A 237 -12.84 -4.67 25.69
N ILE A 238 -12.73 -4.48 24.38
CA ILE A 238 -13.86 -4.50 23.44
C ILE A 238 -14.37 -5.93 23.21
N GLU A 239 -13.46 -6.91 23.18
CA GLU A 239 -13.79 -8.32 22.88
C GLU A 239 -14.29 -9.12 24.10
N LYS A 240 -14.22 -8.55 25.31
CA LYS A 240 -14.78 -9.14 26.54
C LYS A 240 -16.24 -8.78 26.72
#